data_AF-A0A9D2TQ84-F1
#
_entry.id   AF-A0A9D2TQ84-F1
#
_cell.length_a   1.000
_cell.length_b   1.000
_cell.length_c   1.000
_cell.angle_alpha   90.00
_cell.angle_beta   90.00
_cell.angle_gamma   90.00
#
_symmetry.space_group_name_H-M   'P 1'
#
loop_
_entity.id
_entity.type
_entity.pdbx_description
1 polymer ?
#
loop_
_entity_poly.entity_id
_entity_poly.type
_entity_poly.pdbx_seq_one_letter_code
_entity_poly.pdbx_strand_id
1 'polypeptide(L)' 'MEAFMDSPEDWRLLLPFSIPGWDAAEDGEGTVYFLINTDDLAARRFDRVQAIYQQT' A
#
# COMPACT_ATOMS: atom_id res chain seq x y z
N MET A 1 -11.55 -0.34 23.81
CA MET A 1 -11.16 0.33 22.55
C MET A 1 -10.94 -0.80 21.56
N GLU A 2 -12.00 -1.19 20.86
CA GLU A 2 -11.93 -2.28 19.88
C GLU A 2 -11.23 -1.76 18.64
N ALA A 3 -10.00 -2.23 18.43
CA ALA A 3 -9.37 -2.13 17.13
C ALA A 3 -10.11 -3.13 16.23
N PHE A 4 -10.99 -2.63 15.37
CA PHE A 4 -11.34 -3.35 14.14
C PHE A 4 -10.05 -3.41 13.33
N MET A 5 -9.26 -4.45 13.57
CA MET A 5 -8.06 -4.71 12.80
C MET A 5 -8.57 -5.35 11.52
N ASP A 6 -8.66 -4.58 10.44
CA ASP A 6 -9.00 -5.11 9.11
C ASP A 6 -8.14 -6.35 8.83
N SER A 7 -8.78 -7.43 8.42
CA SER A 7 -8.07 -8.65 8.08
C SER A 7 -7.33 -8.46 6.75
N PRO A 8 -6.22 -9.18 6.50
CA PRO A 8 -5.53 -9.11 5.21
C PRO A 8 -6.45 -9.34 3.99
N GLU A 9 -7.50 -10.16 4.14
CA GLU A 9 -8.50 -10.38 3.09
C GLU A 9 -9.35 -9.15 2.72
N ASP A 10 -9.41 -8.13 3.58
CA ASP A 10 -10.19 -6.91 3.33
C ASP A 10 -9.46 -5.93 2.41
N TRP A 11 -8.17 -6.14 2.14
CA TRP A 11 -7.35 -5.22 1.36
C TRP A 11 -7.19 -5.67 -0.10
N ARG A 12 -7.10 -4.69 -1.00
CA ARG A 12 -6.85 -4.90 -2.42
C ARG A 12 -5.62 -4.12 -2.86
N LEU A 13 -4.70 -4.81 -3.54
CA LEU A 13 -3.58 -4.18 -4.21
C LEU A 13 -4.08 -3.52 -5.50
N LEU A 14 -3.89 -2.21 -5.60
CA LEU A 14 -4.20 -1.42 -6.79
C LEU A 14 -3.03 -1.38 -7.76
N LEU A 15 -1.82 -1.14 -7.24
CA LEU A 15 -0.63 -0.96 -8.04
C LEU A 15 0.63 -1.26 -7.23
N PRO A 16 1.50 -2.17 -7.70
CA PRO A 16 2.90 -2.18 -7.33
C PRO A 16 3.69 -1.22 -8.23
N PHE A 17 4.54 -0.38 -7.64
CA PHE A 17 5.43 0.52 -8.36
C PHE A 17 6.85 0.38 -7.81
N SER A 18 7.74 -0.20 -8.62
CA SER A 18 9.16 -0.29 -8.28
C SER A 18 9.81 1.05 -8.50
N ILE A 19 10.56 1.52 -7.50
CA ILE A 19 11.32 2.76 -7.60
C ILE A 19 12.80 2.39 -7.55
N PRO A 20 13.51 2.46 -8.69
CA PRO A 20 14.96 2.33 -8.69
C PRO A 20 15.57 3.50 -7.92
N GLY A 21 16.37 3.22 -6.88
CA GLY A 21 17.17 4.24 -6.16
C GLY A 21 16.37 5.20 -5.27
N TRP A 22 15.27 4.76 -4.66
CA TRP A 22 14.43 5.61 -3.79
C TRP A 22 15.01 5.88 -2.40
N ASP A 23 16.08 5.20 -2.01
CA ASP A 23 16.80 5.52 -0.77
C ASP A 23 18.03 6.38 -1.08
N ALA A 24 18.37 7.29 -0.17
CA ALA A 24 19.66 7.98 -0.14
C ALA A 24 20.87 7.02 0.04
N ALA A 25 20.60 5.71 0.12
CA ALA A 25 21.57 4.63 -0.01
C ALA A 25 21.55 4.13 -1.46
N GLU A 26 22.67 4.32 -2.15
CA GLU A 26 22.90 4.23 -3.59
C GLU A 26 22.50 2.90 -4.29
N ASP A 27 22.02 1.90 -3.55
CA ASP A 27 21.78 0.52 -4.05
C ASP A 27 20.44 -0.09 -3.59
N GLY A 28 19.55 0.66 -2.94
CA GLY A 28 18.27 0.14 -2.45
C GLY A 28 17.19 0.06 -3.54
N GLU A 29 16.93 -1.14 -4.06
CA GLU A 29 15.70 -1.41 -4.80
C GLU A 29 14.54 -1.56 -3.81
N GLY A 30 13.46 -0.81 -4.03
CA GLY A 30 12.25 -0.89 -3.21
C GLY A 30 10.99 -0.77 -4.04
N THR A 31 9.90 -1.35 -3.54
CA THR A 31 8.59 -1.32 -4.19
C THR A 31 7.57 -0.62 -3.31
N VAL A 32 6.85 0.34 -3.89
CA VAL A 32 5.67 0.96 -3.29
C VAL A 32 4.44 0.17 -3.70
N TYR A 33 3.66 -0.27 -2.72
CA TYR A 33 2.38 -0.94 -2.90
C TYR A 33 1.25 0.01 -2.51
N PHE A 34 0.36 0.26 -3.47
CA PHE A 34 -0.87 1.02 -3.24
C PHE A 34 -2.00 0.06 -2.90
N LEU A 35 -2.52 0.15 -1.68
CA LEU A 35 -3.52 -0.73 -1.11
C LEU A 35 -4.78 0.07 -0.76
N ILE A 36 -5.95 -0.55 -0.89
CA ILE A 36 -7.22 0.05 -0.47
C ILE A 36 -8.09 -1.01 0.21
N ASN A 37 -8.86 -0.62 1.21
CA ASN A 37 -9.87 -1.50 1.79
C ASN A 37 -10.99 -1.78 0.77
N THR A 38 -11.56 -2.98 0.82
CA THR A 38 -12.60 -3.43 -0.13
C THR A 38 -13.84 -2.54 -0.06
N ASP A 39 -14.24 -2.08 1.12
CA ASP A 39 -15.40 -1.18 1.29
C ASP A 39 -15.11 0.20 0.71
N ASP A 40 -13.89 0.71 0.89
CA ASP A 40 -13.45 1.97 0.29
C ASP A 40 -13.41 1.90 -1.23
N LEU A 41 -12.94 0.77 -1.78
CA LEU A 41 -12.94 0.53 -3.22
C LEU A 41 -14.36 0.50 -3.78
N ALA A 42 -15.28 -0.21 -3.12
CA ALA A 42 -16.69 -0.27 -3.52
C ALA A 42 -17.34 1.12 -3.49
N ALA A 43 -17.01 1.94 -2.48
CA ALA A 43 -17.48 3.31 -2.34
C ALA A 43 -16.70 4.34 -3.17
N ARG A 44 -15.68 3.92 -3.96
CA ARG A 44 -14.80 4.78 -4.75
C ARG A 44 -14.10 5.87 -3.93
N ARG A 45 -13.79 5.60 -2.67
CA ARG A 45 -13.07 6.50 -1.75
C ARG A 45 -11.56 6.40 -1.96
N PHE A 46 -11.10 6.80 -3.14
CA PHE A 46 -9.67 6.72 -3.49
C PHE A 46 -8.79 7.68 -2.67
N ASP A 47 -9.38 8.62 -1.94
CA ASP A 47 -8.69 9.41 -0.90
C ASP A 47 -8.18 8.54 0.27
N ARG A 48 -8.64 7.29 0.39
CA ARG A 48 -8.26 6.33 1.44
C ARG A 48 -7.21 5.32 1.01
N VAL A 49 -6.65 5.44 -0.19
CA VAL A 49 -5.54 4.56 -0.63
C VAL A 49 -4.34 4.73 0.31
N GLN A 50 -3.79 3.62 0.78
CA GLN A 50 -2.56 3.57 1.55
C GLN A 50 -1.38 3.21 0.64
N ALA A 51 -0.25 3.88 0.85
CA ALA A 51 1.01 3.55 0.17
C ALA A 51 1.98 2.93 1.18
N ILE A 52 2.45 1.72 0.90
CA ILE A 52 3.41 1.00 1.73
C ILE A 52 4.70 0.80 0.93
N TYR A 53 5.82 1.23 1.49
CA TYR A 53 7.14 0.98 0.92
C TYR A 53 7.75 -0.30 1.53
N GLN A 54 8.20 -1.21 0.68
CA GLN A 54 8.97 -2.38 1.07
C GLN A 54 10.35 -2.33 0.38
N GLN A 55 11.40 -2.34 1.19
CA GLN A 55 12.76 -2.53 0.72
C GLN A 55 13.01 -4.02 0.46
N THR A 56 13.67 -4.33 -0.67
CA THR A 56 14.12 -5.68 -1.03
C THR A 56 15.58 -5.90 -0.70
#